data_AF-A0A4Y2HZ90-F1
#
_entry.id   AF-A0A4Y2HZ90-F1
#
_cell.length_a   1.000
_cell.length_b   1.000
_cell.length_c   1.000
_cell.angle_alpha   90.00
_cell.angle_beta   90.00
_cell.angle_gamma   90.00
#
_symmetry.space_group_name_H-M   'P 1'
#
loop_
_entity.id
_entity.type
_entity.pdbx_description
1 polymer ?
#
loop_
_entity_poly.entity_id
_entity_poly.type
_entity_poly.pdbx_seq_one_letter_code
_entity_poly.pdbx_strand_id
1 'polypeptide(L)'
;MNPADLPSRGCSACYLIASRWCEGPEWLYLSPEEWPKEDFSADEKEIALEKKIVSSLINLNASDLVLTRFSSYRKTIRLVAWICRFVYNCKHQNK
;
A
#
# COMPACT_ATOMS: atom_id res chain seq x y z
N MET A 1 -22.06 2.06 7.36
CA MET A 1 -20.72 1.49 7.56
C MET A 1 -20.42 0.65 6.34
N ASN A 2 -19.30 0.90 5.66
CA ASN A 2 -18.95 0.14 4.46
C ASN A 2 -18.54 -1.29 4.89
N PRO A 3 -19.05 -2.37 4.28
CA PRO A 3 -18.61 -3.73 4.59
C PRO A 3 -17.09 -3.93 4.55
N ALA A 4 -16.37 -3.18 3.71
CA ALA A 4 -14.91 -3.18 3.63
C ALA A 4 -14.20 -2.52 4.85
N ASP A 5 -14.93 -1.78 5.68
CA ASP A 5 -14.41 -1.21 6.93
C ASP A 5 -14.07 -2.30 7.95
N LEU A 6 -14.78 -3.44 7.90
CA LEU A 6 -14.60 -4.54 8.86
C LEU A 6 -13.18 -5.13 8.79
N PRO A 7 -12.67 -5.63 7.64
CA PRO A 7 -11.30 -6.14 7.58
C PRO A 7 -10.24 -5.05 7.75
N SER A 8 -10.49 -3.83 7.25
CA SER A 8 -9.51 -2.74 7.30
C SER A 8 -9.31 -2.14 8.70
N ARG A 9 -10.25 -2.32 9.63
CA ARG A 9 -10.19 -1.80 11.00
C ARG A 9 -9.85 -2.83 12.08
N GLY A 10 -9.38 -4.01 11.70
CA GLY A 10 -8.89 -5.01 12.65
C GLY A 10 -10.01 -5.85 13.28
N CYS A 11 -10.91 -6.37 12.45
CA CYS A 11 -11.94 -7.30 12.88
C CYS A 11 -11.39 -8.73 13.14
N SER A 12 -12.00 -9.46 14.07
CA SER A 12 -11.63 -10.86 14.34
C SER A 12 -12.07 -11.77 13.18
N ALA A 13 -11.31 -12.85 12.95
CA ALA A 13 -11.62 -13.83 11.90
C ALA A 13 -13.03 -14.43 12.06
N CYS A 14 -13.43 -14.76 13.29
CA CYS A 14 -14.76 -15.31 13.57
C CYS A 14 -15.88 -14.31 13.20
N TYR A 15 -15.69 -13.03 13.50
CA TYR A 15 -16.68 -12.02 13.14
C TYR A 15 -16.70 -11.77 11.63
N LEU A 16 -15.55 -11.72 10.95
CA LEU A 16 -15.50 -11.58 9.50
C LEU A 16 -16.26 -12.71 8.79
N ILE A 17 -16.12 -13.95 9.25
CA ILE A 17 -16.86 -15.09 8.68
C ILE A 17 -18.38 -14.90 8.87
N ALA A 18 -18.80 -14.39 10.03
CA ALA A 18 -20.21 -14.15 10.32
C ALA A 18 -20.78 -12.90 9.62
N SER A 19 -19.96 -11.91 9.29
CA SER A 19 -20.40 -10.59 8.83
C SER A 19 -20.74 -10.51 7.36
N ARG A 20 -20.60 -11.61 6.60
CA ARG A 20 -20.97 -11.68 5.17
C ARG A 20 -20.39 -10.55 4.32
N TRP A 21 -19.22 -10.03 4.73
CA TRP A 21 -18.65 -8.82 4.13
C TRP A 21 -18.30 -9.01 2.65
N CYS A 22 -18.11 -10.26 2.20
CA CYS A 22 -17.88 -10.63 0.81
C CYS A 22 -19.15 -10.82 -0.03
N GLU A 23 -20.35 -10.84 0.55
CA GLU A 23 -21.58 -11.16 -0.18
C GLU A 23 -22.01 -10.01 -1.13
N GLY A 24 -21.47 -8.80 -0.96
CA GLY A 24 -21.84 -7.65 -1.78
C GLY A 24 -23.31 -7.23 -1.58
N PRO A 25 -23.76 -6.18 -2.28
CA PRO A 25 -25.14 -5.71 -2.20
C PRO A 25 -26.09 -6.57 -3.05
N GLU A 26 -27.37 -6.61 -2.67
CA GLU A 26 -28.39 -7.47 -3.31
C GLU A 26 -28.50 -7.26 -4.83
N TRP A 27 -28.37 -6.01 -5.29
CA TRP A 27 -28.46 -5.69 -6.72
C TRP A 27 -27.35 -6.34 -7.56
N LEU A 28 -26.24 -6.77 -6.96
CA LEU A 28 -25.17 -7.47 -7.68
C LEU A 28 -25.61 -8.86 -8.17
N TYR A 29 -26.63 -9.44 -7.54
CA TYR A 29 -27.23 -10.71 -7.95
C TYR A 29 -28.34 -10.55 -9.00
N LEU A 30 -28.78 -9.32 -9.23
CA LEU A 30 -29.83 -8.97 -10.19
C LEU A 30 -29.26 -8.73 -11.59
N SER A 31 -30.15 -8.58 -12.56
CA SER A 31 -29.76 -8.31 -13.94
C SER A 31 -29.01 -6.96 -14.03
N PRO A 32 -28.01 -6.80 -14.94
CA PRO A 32 -27.28 -5.54 -15.10
C PRO A 32 -28.17 -4.30 -15.33
N GLU A 33 -29.37 -4.50 -15.86
CA GLU A 33 -30.37 -3.47 -16.09
C GLU A 33 -30.93 -2.88 -14.79
N GLU A 34 -30.93 -3.68 -13.72
CA GLU A 34 -31.40 -3.34 -12.37
C GLU A 34 -30.29 -2.78 -11.48
N TRP A 35 -29.06 -2.70 -12.00
CA TRP A 35 -27.95 -2.12 -11.25
C TRP A 35 -28.16 -0.61 -11.08
N PRO A 36 -27.67 -0.03 -9.97
CA PRO A 36 -27.71 1.42 -9.79
C PRO A 36 -26.99 2.12 -10.95
N LYS A 37 -27.73 2.94 -11.69
CA LYS A 37 -27.19 3.84 -12.71
C LYS A 37 -26.73 5.13 -12.02
N GLU A 38 -25.72 5.01 -11.17
CA GLU A 38 -25.09 6.19 -10.59
C GLU A 38 -24.17 6.84 -11.63
N ASP A 39 -24.38 8.13 -11.87
CA ASP A 39 -23.36 8.98 -12.47
C ASP A 39 -22.25 9.18 -11.43
N PHE A 40 -21.21 8.36 -11.51
CA PHE A 40 -20.04 8.51 -10.66
C PHE A 40 -19.29 9.80 -11.03
N SER A 41 -19.68 10.92 -10.43
CA SER A 41 -18.80 12.09 -10.39
C SER A 41 -17.80 11.88 -9.25
N ALA A 42 -16.59 11.48 -9.59
CA ALA A 42 -15.54 11.36 -8.59
C ALA A 42 -15.04 12.76 -8.21
N ASP A 43 -14.98 13.07 -6.91
CA ASP A 43 -14.34 14.30 -6.45
C ASP A 43 -12.82 14.15 -6.58
N GLU A 44 -12.23 14.79 -7.58
CA GLU A 44 -10.79 14.78 -7.82
C GLU A 44 -10.00 15.24 -6.58
N LYS A 45 -10.57 16.12 -5.74
CA LYS A 45 -9.92 16.58 -4.50
C LYS A 45 -9.85 15.48 -3.46
N GLU A 46 -10.92 14.71 -3.29
CA GLU A 46 -10.96 13.57 -2.37
C GLU A 46 -9.98 12.49 -2.83
N ILE A 47 -9.95 12.17 -4.12
CA ILE A 47 -8.97 11.23 -4.71
C ILE A 47 -7.53 11.71 -4.48
N ALA A 48 -7.26 13.00 -4.68
CA ALA A 48 -5.94 13.56 -4.45
C ALA A 48 -5.52 13.51 -2.97
N LEU A 49 -6.47 13.70 -2.04
CA LEU A 49 -6.25 13.59 -0.61
C LEU A 49 -5.86 12.16 -0.21
N GLU A 50 -6.61 11.15 -0.69
CA GLU A 50 -6.31 9.74 -0.42
C GLU A 50 -4.94 9.33 -0.99
N LYS A 51 -4.63 9.73 -2.24
CA LYS A 51 -3.32 9.48 -2.86
C LYS A 51 -2.17 10.10 -2.05
N LYS A 52 -2.37 11.29 -1.48
CA LYS A 52 -1.38 11.95 -0.61
C LYS A 52 -1.12 11.15 0.67
N ILE A 53 -2.15 10.53 1.26
CA ILE A 53 -2.00 9.68 2.47
C ILE A 53 -1.20 8.41 2.13
N VAL A 54 -1.47 7.77 1.00
CA VAL A 54 -0.71 6.57 0.59
C VAL A 54 0.76 6.90 0.33
N SER A 55 1.03 8.01 -0.35
CA SER A 55 2.42 8.45 -0.61
C SER A 55 3.17 8.85 0.67
N SER A 56 2.51 9.45 1.67
CA SER A 56 3.17 9.77 2.95
C SER A 56 3.50 8.53 3.79
N LEU A 57 2.70 7.47 3.71
CA LEU A 57 3.00 6.17 4.37
C LEU A 57 4.21 5.46 3.73
N ILE A 58 4.45 5.68 2.43
CA ILE A 58 5.58 5.10 1.68
C ILE A 58 6.84 5.99 1.76
N ASN A 59 6.75 7.20 2.32
CA ASN A 59 7.90 8.07 2.63
C ASN A 59 8.72 7.55 3.84
N LEU A 60 8.95 6.24 3.91
CA LEU A 60 10.12 5.74 4.62
C LEU A 60 11.33 6.20 3.81
N ASN A 61 12.12 7.10 4.39
CA ASN A 61 13.39 7.49 3.78
C ASN A 61 14.16 6.21 3.43
N ALA A 62 14.61 6.08 2.18
CA ALA A 62 15.35 4.90 1.75
C ALA A 62 16.55 4.60 2.66
N SER A 63 17.14 5.66 3.25
CA SER A 63 18.16 5.58 4.29
C SER A 63 17.69 4.85 5.55
N ASP A 64 16.50 5.16 6.06
CA ASP A 64 15.93 4.52 7.26
C ASP A 64 15.63 3.04 7.00
N LEU A 65 15.13 2.72 5.80
CA LEU A 65 14.89 1.33 5.38
C LEU A 65 16.21 0.55 5.34
N VAL A 66 17.29 1.12 4.80
CA VAL A 66 18.60 0.46 4.75
C VAL A 66 19.19 0.26 6.15
N LEU A 67 19.00 1.23 7.05
CA LEU A 67 19.49 1.15 8.43
C LEU A 67 18.73 0.11 9.27
N THR A 68 17.42 -0.02 9.07
CA THR A 68 16.54 -0.90 9.85
C THR A 68 16.37 -2.30 9.26
N ARG A 69 16.75 -2.52 7.98
CA ARG A 69 16.62 -3.81 7.28
C ARG A 69 17.36 -4.96 7.96
N PHE A 70 18.44 -4.69 8.68
CA PHE A 70 19.18 -5.71 9.43
C PHE A 70 19.29 -5.34 10.89
N SER A 71 19.07 -6.32 11.78
CA SER A 71 19.32 -6.18 13.22
C SER A 71 20.81 -6.16 13.60
N SER A 72 21.72 -6.10 12.61
CA SER A 72 23.17 -6.13 12.82
C SER A 72 23.85 -4.94 12.16
N TYR A 73 24.41 -4.06 12.99
CA TYR A 73 25.16 -2.89 12.55
C TYR A 73 26.26 -3.23 11.53
N ARG A 74 27.01 -4.34 11.76
CA ARG A 74 28.07 -4.78 10.83
C ARG A 74 27.53 -5.19 9.46
N LYS A 75 26.35 -5.79 9.39
CA LYS A 75 25.72 -6.17 8.11
C LYS A 75 25.29 -4.91 7.34
N THR A 76 24.71 -3.93 8.03
CA THR A 76 24.33 -2.63 7.45
C THR A 76 25.53 -1.88 6.88
N ILE A 77 26.63 -1.76 7.64
CA ILE A 77 27.84 -1.08 7.17
C ILE A 77 28.42 -1.75 5.92
N ARG A 78 28.45 -3.09 5.87
CA ARG A 78 28.93 -3.81 4.68
C ARG A 78 28.06 -3.55 3.45
N LEU A 79 26.73 -3.57 3.60
CA LEU A 79 25.82 -3.28 2.50
C LEU A 79 26.06 -1.87 1.95
N VAL A 80 26.10 -0.86 2.83
CA VAL A 80 26.34 0.53 2.43
C VAL A 80 27.70 0.67 1.73
N ALA A 81 28.75 0.06 2.25
CA ALA A 81 30.08 0.07 1.62
C ALA A 81 30.06 -0.57 0.22
N TRP A 82 29.33 -1.67 0.02
CA TRP A 82 29.16 -2.30 -1.29
C TRP A 82 28.41 -1.40 -2.28
N ILE A 83 27.34 -0.74 -1.84
CA ILE A 83 26.60 0.22 -2.67
C ILE A 83 27.52 1.38 -3.08
N CYS A 84 28.27 1.95 -2.14
CA CYS A 84 29.24 3.01 -2.44
C CYS A 84 30.31 2.54 -3.43
N ARG A 85 30.86 1.34 -3.25
CA ARG A 85 31.85 0.75 -4.17
C ARG A 85 31.27 0.53 -5.57
N PHE A 86 30.04 0.04 -5.67
CA PHE A 86 29.35 -0.14 -6.93
C PHE A 86 29.18 1.20 -7.66
N VAL A 87 28.65 2.22 -6.97
CA VAL A 87 28.48 3.57 -7.53
C VAL A 87 29.81 4.15 -7.99
N TYR A 88 30.86 3.99 -7.18
CA TYR A 88 32.21 4.42 -7.54
C TYR A 88 32.67 3.75 -8.84
N ASN A 89 32.56 2.42 -8.93
CA ASN A 89 32.95 1.66 -10.12
C ASN A 89 32.14 2.05 -11.36
N CYS A 90 30.83 2.30 -11.22
CA CYS A 90 29.98 2.78 -12.32
C CYS A 90 30.42 4.15 -12.84
N LYS A 91 30.82 5.06 -11.94
CA LYS A 91 31.29 6.41 -12.30
C LYS A 91 32.71 6.44 -12.86
N HIS A 92 33.51 5.41 -12.58
CA HIS A 92 34.91 5.30 -13.01
C HIS A 92 35.12 4.11 -13.96
N GLN A 93 34.09 3.72 -14.72
CA GLN A 93 34.27 2.72 -15.78
C GLN A 93 35.25 3.27 -16.83
N ASN A 94 36.42 2.63 -16.92
CA ASN A 94 37.49 2.75 -17.92
C ASN A 94 37.56 4.08 -18.71
N LYS A 95 38.49 4.96 -18.33
CA LYS A 95 39.31 5.65 -19.33
C LYS A 95 40.34 4.68 -19.88
#